data_AF-A0A158C6E8-F1
#
_entry.id   AF-A0A158C6E8-F1
#
_cell.length_a   1.000
_cell.length_b   1.000
_cell.length_c   1.000
_cell.angle_alpha   90.00
_cell.angle_beta   90.00
_cell.angle_gamma   90.00
#
_symmetry.space_group_name_H-M   'P 1'
#
loop_
_entity.id
_entity.type
_entity.pdbx_description
1 polymer ?
#
loop_
_entity_poly.entity_id
_entity_poly.type
_entity_poly.pdbx_seq_one_letter_code
_entity_poly.pdbx_strand_id
1 'polypeptide(L)'
;MVQAKLVKAGAKDKMNCAQIFAQFDPPIKMGTHEEMQGTKKRYQAEHILPCSAMHESGRSGPKFGDCGDYSTSGALTWMVSDGQSEGQEHKLLTDPMREFSQQNELNGTNATRDEWMKKYEEATKKALKDGKKRREIKDSTLDRDDLIDKAAKCIRLLAEQAFEDAGITAKTKLRNPWDPTKEQVALKKAATAAKKAVTGKRG
;
A
#
# COMPACT_ATOMS: atom_id res chain seq x y z
N MET A 1 -10.69 13.74 14.00
CA MET A 1 -10.41 14.21 12.63
C MET A 1 -9.13 15.04 12.63
N VAL A 2 -7.99 14.44 12.28
CA VAL A 2 -6.72 15.16 12.20
C VAL A 2 -6.61 15.79 10.81
N GLN A 3 -6.82 17.12 10.73
CA GLN A 3 -6.58 17.88 9.51
C GLN A 3 -5.06 18.12 9.35
N ALA A 4 -4.37 17.22 8.65
CA ALA A 4 -2.96 17.43 8.30
C ALA A 4 -2.85 18.49 7.18
N LYS A 5 -2.43 19.71 7.56
CA LYS A 5 -1.99 20.76 6.62
C LYS A 5 -0.58 20.44 6.14
N LEU A 6 -0.45 19.94 4.91
CA LEU A 6 0.83 19.82 4.22
C LEU A 6 0.94 20.94 3.16
N VAL A 7 1.90 21.85 3.35
CA VAL A 7 2.22 22.93 2.40
C VAL A 7 3.72 22.88 2.07
N LYS A 8 4.05 22.67 0.79
CA LYS A 8 5.21 23.17 0.01
C LYS A 8 5.31 22.34 -1.28
N ALA A 9 5.51 22.84 -2.50
CA ALA A 9 5.45 24.15 -3.15
C ALA A 9 5.43 23.84 -4.68
N GLY A 10 4.73 24.63 -5.50
CA GLY A 10 4.87 24.63 -6.97
C GLY A 10 3.72 24.02 -7.79
N ALA A 11 2.61 24.76 -7.96
CA ALA A 11 1.66 24.72 -9.09
C ALA A 11 0.50 25.69 -8.76
N LYS A 12 -0.16 26.26 -9.77
CA LYS A 12 -1.16 27.33 -9.65
C LYS A 12 -2.43 27.02 -8.84
N ASP A 13 -2.61 25.80 -8.35
CA ASP A 13 -3.69 25.45 -7.41
C ASP A 13 -3.17 24.56 -6.28
N LYS A 14 -2.99 25.15 -5.08
CA LYS A 14 -2.58 24.40 -3.88
C LYS A 14 -3.79 23.72 -3.23
N MET A 15 -4.34 22.72 -3.90
CA MET A 15 -5.32 21.84 -3.27
C MET A 15 -4.65 21.04 -2.14
N ASN A 16 -5.26 21.05 -0.95
CA ASN A 16 -4.88 20.14 0.14
C ASN A 16 -5.44 18.72 -0.12
N CYS A 17 -5.04 17.72 0.68
CA CYS A 17 -5.47 16.34 0.47
C CYS A 17 -6.99 16.14 0.50
N ALA A 18 -7.72 16.86 1.35
CA ALA A 18 -9.18 16.79 1.38
C ALA A 18 -9.80 17.34 0.08
N GLN A 19 -9.26 18.44 -0.44
CA GLN A 19 -9.67 19.01 -1.73
C GLN A 19 -9.35 18.06 -2.89
N ILE A 20 -8.15 17.47 -2.91
CA ILE A 20 -7.76 16.46 -3.92
C ILE A 20 -8.72 15.27 -3.89
N PHE A 21 -8.98 14.70 -2.71
CA PHE A 21 -9.87 13.54 -2.55
C PHE A 21 -11.31 13.84 -2.96
N ALA A 22 -11.77 15.07 -2.75
CA ALA A 22 -13.11 15.51 -3.12
C ALA A 22 -13.32 15.66 -4.63
N GLN A 23 -12.25 15.78 -5.44
CA GLN A 23 -12.32 15.85 -6.90
C GLN A 23 -12.72 14.52 -7.55
N PHE A 24 -12.49 13.41 -6.87
CA PHE A 24 -12.90 12.09 -7.36
C PHE A 24 -14.40 11.89 -7.14
N ASP A 25 -15.07 11.20 -8.06
CA ASP A 25 -16.44 10.72 -7.90
C ASP A 25 -16.53 9.19 -8.03
N PRO A 26 -16.90 8.47 -6.95
CA PRO A 26 -17.11 9.00 -5.61
C PRO A 26 -15.80 9.49 -4.98
N PRO A 27 -15.88 10.43 -4.02
CA PRO A 27 -14.71 10.92 -3.30
C PRO A 27 -13.90 9.78 -2.69
N ILE A 28 -12.57 9.95 -2.66
CA ILE A 28 -11.71 9.09 -1.87
C ILE A 28 -12.03 9.36 -0.40
N LYS A 29 -12.36 8.30 0.34
CA LYS A 29 -12.66 8.37 1.77
C LYS A 29 -11.67 7.50 2.52
N MET A 30 -11.09 8.06 3.58
CA MET A 30 -10.20 7.39 4.50
C MET A 30 -10.77 7.43 5.90
N GLY A 31 -10.47 6.41 6.70
CA GLY A 31 -10.91 6.28 8.08
C GLY A 31 -10.32 5.00 8.68
N THR A 32 -10.53 4.76 9.97
CA THR A 32 -10.07 3.49 10.56
C THR A 32 -10.86 2.33 9.96
N HIS A 33 -10.29 1.12 10.02
CA HIS A 33 -10.97 -0.06 9.50
C HIS A 33 -12.34 -0.27 10.18
N GLU A 34 -12.40 -0.07 11.50
CA GLU A 34 -13.63 -0.14 12.29
C GLU A 34 -14.70 0.86 11.83
N GLU A 35 -14.29 2.11 11.54
CA GLU A 35 -15.22 3.14 11.07
C GLU A 35 -15.74 2.87 9.66
N MET A 36 -14.93 2.23 8.80
CA MET A 36 -15.19 2.18 7.36
C MET A 36 -15.77 0.85 6.89
N GLN A 37 -15.46 -0.25 7.58
CA GLN A 37 -15.89 -1.59 7.17
C GLN A 37 -17.43 -1.69 7.13
N GLY A 38 -17.97 -2.18 6.01
CA GLY A 38 -19.42 -2.39 5.85
C GLY A 38 -20.25 -1.12 5.58
N THR A 39 -19.64 0.07 5.60
CA THR A 39 -20.39 1.34 5.48
C THR A 39 -20.93 1.66 4.09
N LYS A 40 -20.37 1.05 3.04
CA LYS A 40 -20.79 1.30 1.65
C LYS A 40 -20.86 0.01 0.85
N LYS A 41 -22.04 -0.29 0.30
CA LYS A 41 -22.26 -1.46 -0.55
C LYS A 41 -21.34 -1.43 -1.77
N ARG A 42 -20.71 -2.57 -2.09
CA ARG A 42 -19.74 -2.75 -3.21
C ARG A 42 -18.43 -1.98 -3.07
N TYR A 43 -18.09 -1.57 -1.85
CA TYR A 43 -16.79 -1.01 -1.51
C TYR A 43 -16.19 -1.82 -0.36
N GLN A 44 -14.87 -1.85 -0.30
CA GLN A 44 -14.11 -2.44 0.79
C GLN A 44 -13.20 -1.39 1.42
N ALA A 45 -13.08 -1.45 2.75
CA ALA A 45 -12.12 -0.67 3.51
C ALA A 45 -10.75 -1.34 3.36
N GLU A 46 -9.95 -0.85 2.41
CA GLU A 46 -8.65 -1.42 2.12
C GLU A 46 -7.61 -0.96 3.14
N HIS A 47 -6.92 -1.90 3.76
CA HIS A 47 -5.80 -1.59 4.63
C HIS A 47 -4.64 -0.99 3.86
N ILE A 48 -4.02 0.01 4.46
CA ILE A 48 -2.77 0.56 3.94
C ILE A 48 -1.65 -0.31 4.50
N LEU A 49 -0.95 -0.98 3.59
CA LEU A 49 -0.11 -2.16 3.88
C LEU A 49 -0.91 -3.35 4.44
N PRO A 50 -0.48 -4.60 4.17
CA PRO A 50 -1.13 -5.78 4.74
C PRO A 50 -0.91 -5.85 6.25
N CYS A 51 -1.99 -5.98 7.03
CA CYS A 51 -1.88 -6.06 8.49
C CYS A 51 -1.01 -7.23 8.96
N SER A 52 -0.97 -8.33 8.20
CA SER A 52 -0.12 -9.49 8.50
C SER A 52 1.37 -9.19 8.45
N ALA A 53 1.81 -8.09 7.82
CA ALA A 53 3.20 -7.64 7.89
C ALA A 53 3.58 -7.05 9.27
N MET A 54 2.57 -6.67 10.07
CA MET A 54 2.74 -6.11 11.42
C MET A 54 2.65 -7.17 12.53
N HIS A 55 2.43 -8.43 12.16
CA HIS A 55 2.23 -9.53 13.10
C HIS A 55 3.19 -10.68 12.79
N GLU A 56 3.67 -11.38 13.82
CA GLU A 56 4.49 -12.59 13.70
C GLU A 56 3.76 -13.70 12.94
N SER A 57 2.44 -13.80 13.14
CA SER A 57 1.59 -14.77 12.45
C SER A 57 0.16 -14.26 12.27
N GLY A 58 -0.43 -14.56 11.11
CA GLY A 58 -1.79 -14.16 10.78
C GLY A 58 -2.02 -12.65 10.82
N ARG A 59 -3.26 -12.24 11.11
CA ARG A 59 -3.69 -10.82 11.20
C ARG A 59 -3.96 -10.34 12.63
N SER A 60 -3.75 -11.22 13.60
CA SER A 60 -4.10 -11.05 15.01
C SER A 60 -3.12 -11.74 15.96
N GLY A 61 -1.98 -12.23 15.45
CA GLY A 61 -0.94 -12.84 16.29
C GLY A 61 -0.17 -11.79 17.12
N PRO A 62 0.95 -12.19 17.74
CA PRO A 62 1.87 -11.24 18.35
C PRO A 62 2.38 -10.20 17.35
N LYS A 63 2.78 -9.02 17.82
CA LYS A 63 3.36 -7.98 16.95
C LYS A 63 4.76 -8.36 16.50
N PHE A 64 5.05 -8.07 15.24
CA PHE A 64 6.38 -8.28 14.67
C PHE A 64 7.30 -7.11 15.05
N GLY A 65 8.41 -7.40 15.71
CA GLY A 65 9.41 -6.39 16.09
C GLY A 65 8.79 -5.17 16.79
N ASP A 66 9.09 -3.97 16.28
CA ASP A 66 8.64 -2.69 16.86
C ASP A 66 7.21 -2.28 16.47
N CYS A 67 6.36 -3.21 16.03
CA CYS A 67 4.96 -2.93 15.64
C CYS A 67 3.98 -2.94 16.83
N GLY A 68 4.47 -2.71 18.06
CA GLY A 68 3.76 -2.95 19.33
C GLY A 68 2.38 -2.32 19.42
N ASP A 69 2.28 -1.03 19.09
CA ASP A 69 1.04 -0.26 19.27
C ASP A 69 0.11 -0.31 18.05
N TYR A 70 0.45 -1.08 17.03
CA TYR A 70 -0.40 -1.24 15.85
C TYR A 70 -1.73 -1.92 16.21
N SER A 71 -2.85 -1.38 15.72
CA SER A 71 -4.16 -2.00 15.83
C SER A 71 -4.71 -2.33 14.45
N THR A 72 -5.14 -3.57 14.22
CA THR A 72 -5.80 -3.95 12.94
C THR A 72 -7.15 -3.24 12.78
N SER A 73 -7.94 -3.09 13.84
CA SER A 73 -9.22 -2.35 13.79
C SER A 73 -9.01 -0.84 13.68
N GLY A 74 -7.99 -0.32 14.37
CA GLY A 74 -7.60 1.09 14.32
C GLY A 74 -6.78 1.47 13.08
N ALA A 75 -6.39 0.51 12.24
CA ALA A 75 -5.56 0.75 11.07
C ALA A 75 -6.27 1.69 10.10
N LEU A 76 -5.52 2.66 9.57
CA LEU A 76 -6.04 3.54 8.52
C LEU A 76 -6.34 2.73 7.26
N THR A 77 -7.51 2.97 6.70
CA THR A 77 -8.00 2.36 5.47
C THR A 77 -8.46 3.43 4.50
N TRP A 78 -8.62 3.06 3.24
CA TRP A 78 -9.39 3.86 2.29
C TRP A 78 -10.38 3.00 1.51
N MET A 79 -11.52 3.59 1.16
CA MET A 79 -12.59 2.86 0.49
C MET A 79 -12.25 2.65 -0.97
N VAL A 80 -11.94 1.42 -1.35
CA VAL A 80 -11.78 1.01 -2.75
C VAL A 80 -13.11 0.54 -3.32
N SER A 81 -13.36 0.83 -4.59
CA SER A 81 -14.57 0.41 -5.31
C SER A 81 -14.44 -1.06 -5.70
N ASP A 82 -14.31 -1.92 -4.70
CA ASP A 82 -14.28 -3.36 -4.87
C ASP A 82 -15.46 -4.01 -4.14
N GLY A 83 -16.18 -4.86 -4.86
CA GLY A 83 -16.99 -5.91 -4.24
C GLY A 83 -16.12 -7.15 -4.23
N GLN A 84 -16.12 -7.92 -3.15
CA GLN A 84 -15.33 -9.15 -3.00
C GLN A 84 -15.47 -10.13 -4.20
N SER A 85 -16.52 -9.98 -5.03
CA SER A 85 -16.82 -10.73 -6.24
C SER A 85 -16.32 -10.12 -7.58
N GLU A 86 -15.78 -8.90 -7.62
CA GLU A 86 -15.31 -8.24 -8.87
C GLU A 86 -13.78 -8.02 -8.92
N GLY A 87 -13.06 -8.06 -7.78
CA GLY A 87 -11.69 -8.59 -7.64
C GLY A 87 -10.57 -7.87 -8.41
N GLN A 88 -10.73 -6.59 -8.78
CA GLN A 88 -9.67 -5.86 -9.48
C GLN A 88 -9.00 -4.76 -8.65
N GLU A 89 -9.72 -3.90 -7.93
CA GLU A 89 -9.05 -2.80 -7.20
C GLU A 89 -8.29 -3.28 -5.97
N HIS A 90 -8.89 -4.16 -5.16
CA HIS A 90 -8.20 -4.82 -4.04
C HIS A 90 -7.01 -5.64 -4.54
N LYS A 91 -7.17 -6.32 -5.68
CA LYS A 91 -6.10 -7.10 -6.31
C LYS A 91 -4.96 -6.20 -6.80
N LEU A 92 -5.26 -5.05 -7.40
CA LEU A 92 -4.26 -4.07 -7.84
C LEU A 92 -3.46 -3.46 -6.69
N LEU A 93 -3.96 -3.53 -5.45
CA LEU A 93 -3.25 -3.11 -4.24
C LEU A 93 -2.54 -4.29 -3.57
N THR A 94 -3.22 -5.43 -3.42
CA THR A 94 -2.72 -6.60 -2.69
C THR A 94 -1.65 -7.37 -3.47
N ASP A 95 -1.80 -7.55 -4.79
CA ASP A 95 -0.85 -8.35 -5.56
C ASP A 95 0.55 -7.71 -5.61
N PRO A 96 0.71 -6.40 -5.87
CA PRO A 96 2.04 -5.76 -5.80
C PRO A 96 2.67 -5.85 -4.40
N MET A 97 1.87 -5.78 -3.34
CA MET A 97 2.34 -5.95 -1.96
C MET A 97 2.79 -7.39 -1.69
N ARG A 98 2.04 -8.37 -2.21
CA ARG A 98 2.40 -9.79 -2.13
C ARG A 98 3.69 -10.07 -2.89
N GLU A 99 3.81 -9.61 -4.12
CA GLU A 99 5.02 -9.78 -4.92
C GLU A 99 6.24 -9.16 -4.24
N PHE A 100 6.09 -7.95 -3.68
CA PHE A 100 7.14 -7.28 -2.92
C PHE A 100 7.57 -8.09 -1.69
N SER A 101 6.61 -8.57 -0.89
CA SER A 101 6.86 -9.48 0.24
C SER A 101 7.63 -10.73 -0.17
N GLN A 102 7.16 -11.41 -1.23
CA GLN A 102 7.77 -12.66 -1.70
C GLN A 102 9.20 -12.44 -2.20
N GLN A 103 9.46 -11.32 -2.88
CA GLN A 103 10.81 -10.97 -3.34
C GLN A 103 11.76 -10.71 -2.17
N ASN A 104 11.30 -10.01 -1.14
CA ASN A 104 12.07 -9.77 0.09
C ASN A 104 12.37 -11.07 0.83
N GLU A 105 11.38 -11.97 0.92
CA GLU A 105 11.54 -13.29 1.54
C GLU A 105 12.55 -14.16 0.77
N LEU A 106 12.50 -14.19 -0.56
CA LEU A 106 13.50 -14.87 -1.40
C LEU A 106 14.92 -14.33 -1.23
N ASN A 107 15.05 -13.09 -0.76
CA ASN A 107 16.33 -12.45 -0.51
C ASN A 107 16.76 -12.57 0.97
N GLY A 108 15.93 -13.16 1.84
CA GLY A 108 16.21 -13.28 3.27
C GLY A 108 16.23 -11.95 4.01
N THR A 109 15.46 -10.97 3.52
CA THR A 109 15.44 -9.60 4.06
C THR A 109 14.02 -9.17 4.39
N ASN A 110 13.87 -8.36 5.43
CA ASN A 110 12.62 -7.64 5.73
C ASN A 110 12.79 -6.18 5.32
N ALA A 111 11.86 -5.68 4.51
CA ALA A 111 11.82 -4.28 4.09
C ALA A 111 11.31 -3.37 5.21
N THR A 112 11.75 -2.12 5.17
CA THR A 112 11.32 -1.05 6.07
C THR A 112 9.92 -0.54 5.72
N ARG A 113 9.24 0.09 6.68
CA ARG A 113 7.94 0.74 6.45
C ARG A 113 7.99 1.73 5.28
N ASP A 114 9.06 2.51 5.12
CA ASP A 114 9.20 3.44 3.98
C ASP A 114 9.26 2.72 2.62
N GLU A 115 9.98 1.61 2.53
CA GLU A 115 10.03 0.81 1.29
C GLU A 115 8.67 0.21 0.94
N TRP A 116 7.96 -0.30 1.94
CA TRP A 116 6.57 -0.76 1.79
C TRP A 116 5.64 0.37 1.32
N MET A 117 5.76 1.57 1.90
CA MET A 117 4.92 2.72 1.52
C MET A 117 5.21 3.25 0.12
N LYS A 118 6.48 3.23 -0.32
CA LYS A 118 6.85 3.55 -1.71
C LYS A 118 6.16 2.59 -2.68
N LYS A 119 6.20 1.29 -2.39
CA LYS A 119 5.51 0.28 -3.22
C LYS A 119 3.99 0.46 -3.20
N TYR A 120 3.43 0.79 -2.04
CA TYR A 120 1.99 1.00 -1.90
C TYR A 120 1.51 2.24 -2.66
N GLU A 121 2.30 3.31 -2.68
CA GLU A 121 2.02 4.51 -3.47
C GLU A 121 1.92 4.18 -4.97
N GLU A 122 2.87 3.40 -5.50
CA GLU A 122 2.82 2.91 -6.89
C GLU A 122 1.56 2.09 -7.17
N ALA A 123 1.24 1.15 -6.28
CA ALA A 123 0.05 0.31 -6.39
C ALA A 123 -1.24 1.15 -6.35
N THR A 124 -1.27 2.18 -5.50
CA THR A 124 -2.40 3.12 -5.38
C THR A 124 -2.62 3.91 -6.66
N LYS A 125 -1.55 4.42 -7.28
CA LYS A 125 -1.64 5.09 -8.59
C LYS A 125 -2.23 4.16 -9.63
N LYS A 126 -1.74 2.92 -9.68
CA LYS A 126 -2.25 1.90 -10.59
C LYS A 126 -3.72 1.58 -10.33
N ALA A 127 -4.13 1.42 -9.08
CA ALA A 127 -5.52 1.16 -8.72
C ALA A 127 -6.46 2.30 -9.14
N LEU A 128 -6.07 3.56 -8.94
CA LEU A 128 -6.86 4.73 -9.34
C LEU A 128 -6.93 4.92 -10.87
N LYS A 129 -5.91 4.48 -11.60
CA LYS A 129 -5.83 4.59 -13.07
C LYS A 129 -6.51 3.43 -13.80
N ASP A 130 -6.22 2.21 -13.37
CA ASP A 130 -6.58 0.95 -14.05
C ASP A 130 -7.75 0.22 -13.40
N GLY A 131 -8.26 0.71 -12.27
CA GLY A 131 -9.42 0.13 -11.59
C GLY A 131 -10.62 0.01 -12.54
N LYS A 132 -11.30 -1.16 -12.50
CA LYS A 132 -12.44 -1.47 -13.38
C LYS A 132 -13.54 -0.41 -13.31
N LYS A 133 -13.80 0.13 -12.12
CA LYS A 133 -14.71 1.25 -11.89
C LYS A 133 -13.90 2.51 -11.66
N ARG A 134 -13.48 3.13 -12.77
CA ARG A 134 -12.77 4.40 -12.74
C ARG A 134 -13.60 5.45 -11.99
N ARG A 135 -13.00 6.06 -10.98
CA ARG A 135 -13.56 7.26 -10.35
C ARG A 135 -13.49 8.40 -11.36
N GLU A 136 -14.58 9.10 -11.58
CA GLU A 136 -14.57 10.29 -12.44
C GLU A 136 -13.88 11.46 -11.74
N ILE A 137 -13.38 12.43 -12.50
CA ILE A 137 -12.92 13.71 -11.95
C ILE A 137 -14.02 14.74 -12.18
N LYS A 138 -14.46 15.41 -11.12
CA LYS A 138 -15.57 16.36 -11.17
C LYS A 138 -15.26 17.59 -12.01
N ASP A 139 -14.06 18.14 -11.85
CA ASP A 139 -13.59 19.29 -12.61
C ASP A 139 -12.78 18.80 -13.82
N SER A 140 -13.39 18.89 -15.00
CA SER A 140 -12.78 18.48 -16.26
C SER A 140 -11.59 19.34 -16.71
N THR A 141 -11.36 20.48 -16.06
CA THR A 141 -10.19 21.34 -16.33
C THR A 141 -8.92 20.85 -15.63
N LEU A 142 -9.06 19.95 -14.64
CA LEU A 142 -7.94 19.38 -13.91
C LEU A 142 -7.36 18.17 -14.65
N ASP A 143 -6.03 18.09 -14.68
CA ASP A 143 -5.35 16.93 -15.23
C ASP A 143 -5.57 15.71 -14.31
N ARG A 144 -6.11 14.64 -14.90
CA ARG A 144 -6.46 13.42 -14.16
C ARG A 144 -5.23 12.71 -13.60
N ASP A 145 -4.17 12.59 -14.39
CA ASP A 145 -2.98 11.82 -13.99
C ASP A 145 -2.23 12.55 -12.84
N ASP A 146 -2.13 13.88 -12.92
CA ASP A 146 -1.63 14.73 -11.83
C ASP A 146 -2.49 14.62 -10.56
N LEU A 147 -3.82 14.58 -10.68
CA LEU A 147 -4.70 14.35 -9.52
C LEU A 147 -4.50 12.97 -8.90
N ILE A 148 -4.30 11.93 -9.71
CA ILE A 148 -4.01 10.57 -9.23
C ILE A 148 -2.68 10.55 -8.47
N ASP A 149 -1.63 11.16 -9.02
CA ASP A 149 -0.33 11.25 -8.37
C ASP A 149 -0.41 11.98 -7.02
N LYS A 150 -1.10 13.12 -6.99
CA LYS A 150 -1.36 13.88 -5.77
C LYS A 150 -2.17 13.08 -4.75
N ALA A 151 -3.20 12.35 -5.19
CA ALA A 151 -4.04 11.53 -4.33
C ALA A 151 -3.25 10.38 -3.70
N ALA A 152 -2.46 9.64 -4.49
CA ALA A 152 -1.62 8.55 -3.99
C ALA A 152 -0.60 9.06 -2.96
N LYS A 153 0.02 10.22 -3.22
CA LYS A 153 0.94 10.87 -2.28
C LYS A 153 0.22 11.30 -0.99
N CYS A 154 -1.00 11.83 -1.08
CA CYS A 154 -1.81 12.17 0.08
C CYS A 154 -2.17 10.93 0.92
N ILE A 155 -2.60 9.84 0.29
CA ILE A 155 -2.87 8.56 0.97
C ILE A 155 -1.61 8.09 1.69
N ARG A 156 -0.47 8.12 1.02
CA ARG A 156 0.82 7.77 1.63
C ARG A 156 1.10 8.63 2.87
N LEU A 157 1.10 9.96 2.75
CA LEU A 157 1.46 10.85 3.86
C LEU A 157 0.53 10.66 5.08
N LEU A 158 -0.77 10.48 4.85
CA LEU A 158 -1.72 10.22 5.92
C LEU A 158 -1.48 8.85 6.59
N ALA A 159 -1.14 7.83 5.81
CA ALA A 159 -0.81 6.51 6.34
C ALA A 159 0.51 6.50 7.11
N GLU A 160 1.53 7.19 6.60
CA GLU A 160 2.81 7.33 7.28
C GLU A 160 2.63 8.00 8.64
N GLN A 161 1.81 9.06 8.72
CA GLN A 161 1.46 9.66 10.01
C GLN A 161 0.75 8.66 10.94
N ALA A 162 -0.24 7.91 10.44
CA ALA A 162 -0.94 6.91 11.26
C ALA A 162 -0.02 5.79 11.75
N PHE A 163 1.01 5.43 10.98
CA PHE A 163 2.04 4.48 11.40
C PHE A 163 2.96 5.08 12.46
N GLU A 164 3.43 6.32 12.28
CA GLU A 164 4.25 7.02 13.28
C GLU A 164 3.51 7.19 14.61
N ASP A 165 2.21 7.51 14.57
CA ASP A 165 1.35 7.61 15.76
C ASP A 165 1.22 6.26 16.50
N ALA A 166 1.44 5.14 15.79
CA ALA A 166 1.48 3.78 16.33
C ALA A 166 2.92 3.27 16.59
N GLY A 167 3.91 4.15 16.63
CA GLY A 167 5.32 3.80 16.88
C GLY A 167 6.06 3.13 15.73
N ILE A 168 5.42 2.97 14.56
CA ILE A 168 6.02 2.34 13.37
C ILE A 168 6.71 3.41 12.52
N THR A 169 7.98 3.62 12.83
CA THR A 169 8.82 4.59 12.13
C THR A 169 9.12 4.20 10.69
N ALA A 170 9.60 5.15 9.88
CA ALA A 170 10.07 4.89 8.52
C ALA A 170 11.11 3.75 8.42
N LYS A 171 11.89 3.52 9.48
CA LYS A 171 12.95 2.50 9.54
C LYS A 171 12.49 1.17 10.11
N THR A 172 11.29 1.09 10.68
CA THR A 172 10.77 -0.15 11.27
C THR A 172 10.68 -1.22 10.19
N LYS A 173 11.32 -2.37 10.42
CA LYS A 173 11.25 -3.51 9.53
C LYS A 173 9.94 -4.24 9.72
N LEU A 174 9.28 -4.57 8.62
CA LEU A 174 8.01 -5.28 8.62
C LEU A 174 8.23 -6.72 8.14
N ARG A 175 7.40 -7.64 8.62
CA ARG A 175 7.45 -9.04 8.19
C ARG A 175 7.07 -9.16 6.71
N ASN A 176 7.57 -10.18 6.05
CA ASN A 176 7.02 -10.66 4.78
C ASN A 176 5.91 -11.68 5.07
N PRO A 177 4.61 -11.34 4.91
CA PRO A 177 3.56 -12.25 5.34
C PRO A 177 3.23 -13.37 4.35
N TRP A 178 3.78 -13.34 3.13
CA TRP A 178 3.53 -14.35 2.11
C TRP A 178 4.81 -15.09 1.71
N ASP A 179 4.72 -16.41 1.71
CA ASP A 179 5.77 -17.29 1.22
C ASP A 179 5.94 -17.14 -0.30
N PRO A 180 7.18 -17.22 -0.81
CA PRO A 180 7.44 -17.29 -2.24
C PRO A 180 6.81 -18.53 -2.87
N THR A 181 6.40 -18.43 -4.13
CA THR A 181 5.90 -19.59 -4.87
C THR A 181 7.01 -20.59 -5.18
N LYS A 182 6.64 -21.85 -5.44
CA LYS A 182 7.60 -22.90 -5.81
C LYS A 182 8.41 -22.52 -7.05
N GLU A 183 7.77 -21.86 -8.02
CA GLU A 183 8.38 -21.38 -9.25
C GLU A 183 9.41 -20.28 -8.96
N GLN A 184 9.07 -19.31 -8.11
CA GLN A 184 10.00 -18.25 -7.72
C GLN A 184 11.25 -18.81 -7.01
N VAL A 185 11.07 -19.78 -6.11
CA VAL A 185 12.17 -20.48 -5.43
C VAL A 185 13.04 -21.23 -6.44
N ALA A 186 12.44 -21.95 -7.39
CA ALA A 186 13.17 -22.68 -8.42
C ALA A 186 14.00 -21.73 -9.30
N LEU A 187 13.42 -20.61 -9.73
CA LEU A 187 14.11 -19.59 -10.53
C LEU A 187 15.30 -18.99 -9.78
N LYS A 188 15.15 -18.66 -8.49
CA LYS A 188 16.25 -18.15 -7.65
C LYS A 188 17.39 -19.17 -7.52
N LYS A 189 17.05 -20.45 -7.31
CA LYS A 189 18.04 -21.55 -7.25
C LYS A 189 18.79 -21.70 -8.58
N ALA A 190 18.07 -21.72 -9.71
CA ALA A 190 18.67 -21.81 -11.04
C ALA A 190 19.61 -20.63 -11.33
N ALA A 191 19.19 -19.40 -11.02
CA ALA A 191 20.01 -18.20 -11.19
C ALA A 191 21.27 -18.23 -10.31
N THR A 192 21.17 -18.74 -9.09
CA THR A 192 22.31 -18.89 -8.17
C THR A 192 23.30 -19.94 -8.69
N ALA A 193 22.81 -21.08 -9.20
CA ALA A 193 23.65 -22.12 -9.80
C ALA A 193 24.36 -21.61 -11.06
N ALA A 194 23.66 -20.87 -11.93
CA ALA A 194 24.24 -20.26 -13.12
C ALA A 194 25.36 -19.27 -12.78
N LYS A 195 25.15 -18.40 -11.78
CA LYS A 195 26.19 -17.46 -11.31
C LYS A 195 27.44 -18.20 -10.81
N LYS A 196 27.28 -19.27 -10.03
CA LYS A 196 28.41 -20.09 -9.55
C LYS A 196 29.18 -20.76 -10.69
N ALA A 197 28.49 -21.26 -11.71
CA ALA A 197 29.11 -21.90 -12.87
C ALA A 197 29.94 -20.90 -13.72
N VAL A 198 29.52 -19.63 -13.79
CA VAL A 198 30.27 -18.58 -14.49
C VAL A 198 31.50 -18.15 -13.71
N THR A 199 31.41 -18.03 -12.38
CA THR A 199 32.55 -17.66 -11.53
C THR A 199 33.56 -18.79 -11.35
N GLY A 200 33.12 -20.05 -11.38
CA GLY A 200 33.99 -21.23 -11.25
C GLY A 200 34.79 -21.60 -12.51
N LYS A 201 34.50 -20.99 -13.67
CA LYS A 201 35.26 -21.19 -14.93
C LYS A 201 36.39 -20.18 -15.13
N ARG A 202 36.62 -19.25 -14.20
CA ARG A 202 37.71 -18.24 -14.24
C ARG A 202 38.86 -18.54 -13.27
N GLY A 203 38.94 -19.77 -12.75
CA GLY A 203 40.03 -20.24 -11.89
C GLY A 203 40.98 -21.16 -12.62
#